data_AF-A0A096BL63-F1
#
_entry.id   AF-A0A096BL63-F1
#
_cell.length_a   1.000
_cell.length_b   1.000
_cell.length_c   1.000
_cell.angle_alpha   90.00
_cell.angle_beta   90.00
_cell.angle_gamma   90.00
#
_symmetry.space_group_name_H-M   'P 1'
#
loop_
_entity.id
_entity.type
_entity.pdbx_description
1 polymer ?
#
loop_
_entity_poly.entity_id
_entity_poly.type
_entity_poly.pdbx_seq_one_letter_code
_entity_poly.pdbx_strand_id
1 'polypeptide(L)'
;MSRGKCIDSMLMPLSTARTQFYLGTGLHTLGLLGWILQQTGHADVYVSTFSTSEAFLSGFLRLRNKGLVDNATLVADLKASRKTLQLYKLMSNCFDHVYLSQNHSKVVLVQNESYTVTVISSQNQTYGDRAECTMVTTEQSAFLDIYTGLDRIIKNKSVEINGVFERKAERDRKTCLQNVDTDTDWRPFGY
;
A
#
# COMPACT_ATOMS: atom_id res chain seq x y z
N MET A 1 -9.89 -18.81 -10.67
CA MET A 1 -8.65 -18.09 -10.32
C MET A 1 -7.62 -18.38 -11.40
N SER A 2 -7.40 -17.48 -12.36
CA SER A 2 -6.30 -17.68 -13.32
C SER A 2 -4.99 -17.56 -12.55
N ARG A 3 -4.13 -18.58 -12.66
CA ARG A 3 -2.74 -18.46 -12.22
C ARG A 3 -2.15 -17.28 -12.99
N GLY A 4 -1.73 -16.23 -12.29
CA GLY A 4 -1.09 -15.08 -12.92
C GLY A 4 0.03 -15.55 -13.84
N LYS A 5 0.18 -14.89 -15.00
CA LYS A 5 1.32 -15.14 -15.89
C LYS A 5 2.62 -14.99 -15.09
N CYS A 6 3.60 -15.85 -15.37
CA CYS A 6 4.89 -15.78 -14.68
C CYS A 6 5.54 -14.42 -14.97
N ILE A 7 6.01 -13.70 -13.96
CA ILE A 7 6.64 -12.37 -14.16
C ILE A 7 7.91 -12.51 -14.99
N ASP A 8 8.59 -13.66 -14.92
CA ASP A 8 9.77 -13.97 -15.73
C ASP A 8 9.47 -14.07 -17.24
N SER A 9 8.20 -14.14 -17.65
CA SER A 9 7.82 -14.02 -19.07
C SER A 9 7.56 -12.58 -19.51
N MET A 10 7.63 -11.61 -18.59
CA MET A 10 7.34 -10.19 -18.83
C MET A 10 8.55 -9.30 -18.57
N LEU A 11 9.35 -9.63 -17.56
CA LEU A 11 10.52 -8.90 -17.13
C LEU A 11 11.71 -9.86 -17.01
N MET A 12 12.90 -9.35 -17.30
CA MET A 12 14.17 -10.03 -17.04
C MET A 12 14.55 -9.86 -15.56
N PRO A 13 15.37 -10.76 -14.98
CA PRO A 13 15.92 -10.59 -13.64
C PRO A 13 16.58 -9.21 -13.43
N LEU A 14 16.47 -8.66 -12.22
CA LEU A 14 17.02 -7.35 -11.86
C LEU A 14 18.55 -7.26 -12.05
N SER A 15 19.24 -8.39 -11.92
CA SER A 15 20.68 -8.50 -12.17
C SER A 15 21.06 -8.39 -13.64
N THR A 16 20.13 -8.66 -14.55
CA THR A 16 20.38 -8.70 -16.00
C THR A 16 20.02 -7.36 -16.66
N ALA A 17 18.89 -6.77 -16.29
CA ALA A 17 18.40 -5.55 -16.91
C ALA A 17 18.10 -4.48 -15.86
N ARG A 18 18.89 -3.42 -15.91
CA ARG A 18 18.89 -2.33 -14.94
C ARG A 18 17.63 -1.48 -14.98
N THR A 19 17.10 -1.24 -16.18
CA THR A 19 15.84 -0.53 -16.40
C THR A 19 15.02 -1.29 -17.41
N GLN A 20 13.74 -1.48 -17.11
CA GLN A 20 12.82 -2.31 -17.88
C GLN A 20 11.45 -1.65 -17.92
N PHE A 21 10.74 -1.88 -19.02
CA PHE A 21 9.41 -1.33 -19.26
C PHE A 21 8.46 -2.44 -19.65
N TYR A 22 7.24 -2.36 -19.13
CA TYR A 22 6.17 -3.28 -19.46
C TYR A 22 4.88 -2.50 -19.70
N LEU A 23 4.22 -2.77 -20.83
CA LEU A 23 2.88 -2.28 -21.13
C LEU A 23 2.00 -3.49 -21.45
N GLY A 24 1.05 -3.79 -20.57
CA GLY A 24 0.18 -4.94 -20.77
C GLY A 24 -0.65 -5.31 -19.55
N THR A 25 -1.37 -6.42 -19.66
CA THR A 25 -2.22 -6.96 -18.58
C THR A 25 -1.50 -8.06 -17.81
N GLY A 26 -1.90 -8.26 -16.55
CA GLY A 26 -1.45 -9.38 -15.73
C GLY A 26 -0.19 -9.14 -14.89
N LEU A 27 0.49 -7.99 -15.05
CA LEU A 27 1.50 -7.53 -14.10
C LEU A 27 0.82 -6.75 -12.98
N HIS A 28 0.70 -7.37 -11.81
CA HIS A 28 0.11 -6.74 -10.62
C HIS A 28 1.20 -6.24 -9.67
N THR A 29 1.04 -5.03 -9.14
CA THR A 29 2.02 -4.40 -8.22
C THR A 29 2.42 -5.29 -7.05
N LEU A 30 1.49 -6.03 -6.45
CA LEU A 30 1.81 -6.95 -5.35
C LEU A 30 2.68 -8.14 -5.81
N GLY A 31 2.36 -8.71 -6.97
CA GLY A 31 3.14 -9.80 -7.54
C GLY A 31 4.55 -9.34 -7.90
N LEU A 32 4.65 -8.15 -8.50
CA LEU A 32 5.91 -7.51 -8.82
C LEU A 32 6.75 -7.23 -7.56
N LEU A 33 6.15 -6.70 -6.49
CA LEU A 33 6.85 -6.51 -5.22
C LEU A 33 7.37 -7.84 -4.66
N GLY A 34 6.56 -8.89 -4.67
CA GLY A 34 7.00 -10.22 -4.24
C GLY A 34 8.17 -10.76 -5.07
N TRP A 35 8.12 -10.57 -6.40
CA TRP A 35 9.20 -10.98 -7.32
C TRP A 35 10.49 -10.15 -7.12
N ILE A 36 10.38 -8.86 -6.79
CA ILE A 36 11.52 -8.02 -6.42
C ILE A 36 12.16 -8.53 -5.11
N LEU A 37 11.37 -8.73 -4.05
CA LEU A 37 11.87 -9.18 -2.75
C LEU A 37 12.50 -10.58 -2.79
N GLN A 38 12.06 -11.45 -3.71
CA GLN A 38 12.71 -12.74 -3.95
C GLN A 38 14.14 -12.61 -4.49
N GLN A 39 14.46 -11.52 -5.18
CA GLN A 39 15.78 -11.25 -5.75
C GLN A 39 16.66 -10.38 -4.85
N THR A 40 16.06 -9.43 -4.12
CA THR A 40 16.79 -8.48 -3.28
C THR A 40 16.98 -8.95 -1.84
N GLY A 41 16.14 -9.88 -1.37
CA GLY A 41 16.01 -10.22 0.04
C GLY A 41 15.06 -9.27 0.78
N HIS A 42 15.12 -9.32 2.12
CA HIS A 42 14.35 -8.43 2.98
C HIS A 42 14.76 -6.96 2.76
N ALA A 43 13.80 -6.05 2.89
CA ALA A 43 13.98 -4.65 2.54
C ALA A 43 12.96 -3.73 3.19
N ASP A 44 13.31 -2.44 3.22
CA ASP A 44 12.38 -1.35 3.46
C ASP A 44 11.56 -1.07 2.20
N VAL A 45 10.25 -0.85 2.37
CA VAL A 45 9.31 -0.66 1.27
C VAL A 45 8.52 0.63 1.44
N TYR A 46 8.63 1.53 0.45
CA TYR A 46 7.83 2.74 0.38
C TYR A 46 6.82 2.61 -0.75
N VAL A 47 5.58 2.94 -0.42
CA VAL A 47 4.45 2.83 -1.31
C VAL A 47 3.81 4.20 -1.45
N SER A 48 3.57 4.61 -2.68
CA SER A 48 2.69 5.72 -2.99
C SER A 48 1.59 5.25 -3.93
N THR A 49 0.33 5.53 -3.62
CA THR A 49 -0.79 5.16 -4.49
C THR A 49 -1.96 6.12 -4.33
N PHE A 50 -2.83 6.21 -5.34
CA PHE A 50 -4.10 6.92 -5.17
C PHE A 50 -5.06 6.11 -4.27
N SER A 51 -5.13 4.80 -4.47
CA SER A 51 -6.01 3.92 -3.70
C SER A 51 -5.44 2.52 -3.53
N THR A 52 -5.84 1.87 -2.45
CA THR A 52 -5.48 0.48 -2.13
C THR A 52 -6.72 -0.41 -2.00
N SER A 53 -6.50 -1.72 -1.88
CA SER A 53 -7.55 -2.74 -1.76
C SER A 53 -7.21 -3.74 -0.66
N GLU A 54 -8.23 -4.36 -0.09
CA GLU A 54 -8.06 -5.41 0.93
C GLU A 54 -7.19 -6.58 0.43
N ALA A 55 -7.35 -6.98 -0.84
CA ALA A 55 -6.55 -8.04 -1.44
C ALA A 55 -5.05 -7.67 -1.54
N PHE A 56 -4.74 -6.40 -1.89
CA PHE A 56 -3.36 -5.92 -1.88
C PHE A 56 -2.79 -5.93 -0.45
N LEU A 57 -3.51 -5.34 0.50
CA LEU A 57 -3.08 -5.24 1.90
C LEU A 57 -2.88 -6.62 2.54
N SER A 58 -3.83 -7.54 2.34
CA SER A 58 -3.72 -8.92 2.82
C SER A 58 -2.51 -9.64 2.23
N GLY A 59 -2.18 -9.38 0.97
CA GLY A 59 -0.98 -9.90 0.33
C GLY A 59 0.30 -9.28 0.84
N PHE A 60 0.31 -7.98 1.08
CA PHE A 60 1.42 -7.26 1.67
C PHE A 60 1.73 -7.76 3.08
N LEU A 61 0.70 -7.95 3.91
CA LEU A 61 0.83 -8.52 5.25
C LEU A 61 1.47 -9.91 5.22
N ARG A 62 1.17 -10.74 4.20
CA ARG A 62 1.85 -12.03 4.04
C ARG A 62 3.32 -11.90 3.69
N LEU A 63 3.74 -10.87 2.93
CA LEU A 63 5.16 -10.60 2.68
C LEU A 63 5.87 -10.19 3.97
N ARG A 64 5.21 -9.34 4.78
CA ARG A 64 5.71 -8.94 6.10
C ARG A 64 5.85 -10.11 7.07
N ASN A 65 4.82 -10.95 7.17
CA ASN A 65 4.85 -12.15 8.03
C ASN A 65 5.89 -13.18 7.61
N LYS A 66 6.39 -13.13 6.37
CA LYS A 66 7.51 -13.95 5.88
C LYS A 66 8.88 -13.35 6.22
N GLY A 67 8.93 -12.18 6.87
CA GLY A 67 10.17 -11.46 7.16
C GLY A 67 10.84 -10.86 5.92
N LEU A 68 10.08 -10.59 4.85
CA LEU A 68 10.62 -9.98 3.63
C LEU A 68 10.51 -8.44 3.61
N VAL A 69 9.79 -7.86 4.56
CA VAL A 69 9.58 -6.42 4.64
C VAL A 69 9.93 -5.98 6.06
N ASP A 70 10.97 -5.17 6.20
CA ASP A 70 11.47 -4.68 7.48
C ASP A 70 10.62 -3.52 7.97
N ASN A 71 10.72 -2.38 7.28
CA ASN A 71 9.88 -1.21 7.48
C ASN A 71 9.01 -0.92 6.25
N ALA A 72 7.81 -0.41 6.47
CA ALA A 72 6.89 -0.09 5.39
C ALA A 72 6.17 1.24 5.60
N THR A 73 6.21 2.10 4.59
CA THR A 73 5.51 3.39 4.58
C THR A 73 4.51 3.47 3.42
N LEU A 74 3.29 3.92 3.69
CA LEU A 74 2.23 4.14 2.70
C LEU A 74 1.85 5.62 2.63
N VAL A 75 1.85 6.17 1.41
CA VAL A 75 1.25 7.47 1.08
C VAL A 75 0.04 7.24 0.18
N ALA A 76 -1.16 7.49 0.70
CA ALA A 76 -2.43 7.31 0.00
C ALA A 76 -3.13 8.65 -0.25
N ASP A 77 -4.06 8.69 -1.23
CA ASP A 77 -4.81 9.92 -1.52
C ASP A 77 -5.88 10.25 -0.47
N LEU A 78 -6.03 11.53 -0.17
CA LEU A 78 -7.06 12.04 0.74
C LEU A 78 -8.49 11.82 0.21
N LYS A 79 -8.74 11.83 -1.09
CA LYS A 79 -10.08 11.58 -1.66
C LYS A 79 -10.47 10.10 -1.57
N ALA A 80 -9.49 9.20 -1.57
CA ALA A 80 -9.71 7.79 -1.28
C ALA A 80 -9.97 7.52 0.22
N SER A 81 -9.83 8.55 1.08
CA SER A 81 -9.89 8.43 2.54
C SER A 81 -11.06 7.58 3.04
N ARG A 82 -12.30 7.74 2.57
CA ARG A 82 -13.43 6.92 3.08
C ARG A 82 -13.18 5.40 3.01
N LYS A 83 -12.65 4.91 1.89
CA LYS A 83 -12.27 3.48 1.75
C LYS A 83 -11.02 3.17 2.56
N THR A 84 -10.05 4.08 2.58
CA THR A 84 -8.86 3.99 3.43
C THR A 84 -9.24 3.87 4.92
N LEU A 85 -10.27 4.58 5.39
CA LEU A 85 -10.74 4.51 6.78
C LEU A 85 -11.31 3.14 7.12
N GLN A 86 -12.09 2.55 6.22
CA GLN A 86 -12.64 1.20 6.42
C GLN A 86 -11.52 0.16 6.50
N LEU A 87 -10.46 0.33 5.71
CA LEU A 87 -9.30 -0.56 5.68
C LEU A 87 -8.21 -0.19 6.68
N TYR A 88 -8.41 0.84 7.53
CA TYR A 88 -7.36 1.41 8.36
C TYR A 88 -6.69 0.37 9.26
N LYS A 89 -7.49 -0.46 9.95
CA LYS A 89 -6.96 -1.53 10.80
C LYS A 89 -6.05 -2.50 10.05
N LEU A 90 -6.37 -2.79 8.79
CA LEU A 90 -5.55 -3.67 7.98
C LEU A 90 -4.27 -2.96 7.51
N MET A 91 -4.36 -1.68 7.16
CA MET A 91 -3.19 -0.86 6.79
C MET A 91 -2.23 -0.67 7.96
N SER A 92 -2.72 -0.41 9.17
CA SER A 92 -1.88 -0.25 10.37
C SER A 92 -1.12 -1.53 10.73
N ASN A 93 -1.63 -2.70 10.32
CA ASN A 93 -0.90 -3.96 10.49
C ASN A 93 0.14 -4.17 9.36
N CYS A 94 -0.09 -3.58 8.18
CA CYS A 94 0.79 -3.73 7.02
C CYS A 94 1.94 -2.73 7.01
N PHE A 95 1.69 -1.49 7.43
CA PHE A 95 2.60 -0.35 7.31
C PHE A 95 2.84 0.28 8.67
N ASP A 96 4.09 0.66 8.92
CA ASP A 96 4.51 1.39 10.12
C ASP A 96 4.00 2.83 10.09
N HIS A 97 4.01 3.42 8.90
CA HIS A 97 3.55 4.78 8.67
C HIS A 97 2.53 4.84 7.54
N VAL A 98 1.39 5.48 7.81
CA VAL A 98 0.34 5.73 6.81
C VAL A 98 0.03 7.21 6.75
N TYR A 99 0.27 7.81 5.59
CA TYR A 99 0.07 9.22 5.30
C TYR A 99 -1.04 9.42 4.29
N LEU A 100 -1.88 10.43 4.52
CA LEU A 100 -2.85 10.92 3.54
C LEU A 100 -2.38 12.25 2.96
N SER A 101 -2.30 12.33 1.64
CA SER A 101 -1.96 13.56 0.91
C SER A 101 -2.84 13.71 -0.33
N GLN A 102 -2.85 14.88 -0.97
CA GLN A 102 -3.27 14.96 -2.36
C GLN A 102 -2.20 14.29 -3.23
N ASN A 103 -2.47 13.06 -3.66
CA ASN A 103 -1.49 12.19 -4.31
C ASN A 103 -2.14 11.32 -5.39
N HIS A 104 -1.62 11.38 -6.62
CA HIS A 104 -2.04 10.46 -7.69
C HIS A 104 -0.88 9.60 -8.21
N SER A 105 0.29 9.69 -7.57
CA SER A 105 1.43 8.87 -7.93
C SER A 105 1.20 7.41 -7.54
N LYS A 106 1.84 6.50 -8.27
CA LYS A 106 1.77 5.06 -8.10
C LYS A 106 3.18 4.52 -8.22
N VAL A 107 3.82 4.40 -7.08
CA VAL A 107 5.24 4.10 -6.97
C VAL A 107 5.42 3.06 -5.89
N VAL A 108 6.34 2.12 -6.13
CA VAL A 108 6.90 1.25 -5.10
C VAL A 108 8.40 1.43 -5.11
N LEU A 109 8.96 1.77 -3.95
CA LEU A 109 10.40 1.85 -3.73
C LEU A 109 10.78 0.72 -2.79
N VAL A 110 11.85 0.00 -3.11
CA VAL A 110 12.41 -1.08 -2.30
C VAL A 110 13.88 -0.77 -2.05
N GLN A 111 14.32 -0.79 -0.80
CA GLN A 111 15.71 -0.54 -0.45
C GLN A 111 16.19 -1.47 0.65
N ASN A 112 17.42 -1.96 0.50
CA ASN A 112 18.20 -2.53 1.59
C ASN A 112 19.67 -2.09 1.45
N GLU A 113 20.57 -2.74 2.19
CA GLU A 113 22.00 -2.41 2.18
C GLU A 113 22.66 -2.52 0.80
N SER A 114 22.15 -3.40 -0.08
CA SER A 114 22.77 -3.73 -1.36
C SER A 114 21.97 -3.29 -2.59
N TYR A 115 20.65 -3.09 -2.45
CA TYR A 115 19.75 -2.85 -3.56
C TYR A 115 18.87 -1.62 -3.33
N THR A 116 18.68 -0.86 -4.40
CA THR A 116 17.61 0.12 -4.55
C THR A 116 16.81 -0.21 -5.79
N VAL A 117 15.50 -0.34 -5.67
CA VAL A 117 14.59 -0.63 -6.78
C VAL A 117 13.46 0.37 -6.78
N THR A 118 13.19 0.95 -7.95
CA THR A 118 12.12 1.90 -8.18
C THR A 118 11.15 1.34 -9.20
N VAL A 119 9.88 1.23 -8.80
CA VAL A 119 8.77 0.88 -9.67
C VAL A 119 7.89 2.11 -9.85
N ILE A 120 7.67 2.52 -11.08
CA ILE A 120 6.68 3.54 -11.45
C ILE A 120 5.61 2.87 -12.28
N SER A 121 4.35 2.98 -11.90
CA SER A 121 3.24 2.31 -12.60
C SER A 121 2.08 3.25 -12.88
N SER A 122 1.22 2.92 -13.85
CA SER A 122 -0.11 3.50 -13.98
C SER A 122 -1.17 2.79 -13.13
N GLN A 123 -0.85 1.63 -12.56
CA GLN A 123 -1.76 0.81 -11.75
C GLN A 123 -1.88 1.33 -10.32
N ASN A 124 -3.10 1.46 -9.81
CA ASN A 124 -3.34 1.60 -8.37
C ASN A 124 -3.08 0.29 -7.63
N GLN A 125 -3.07 0.30 -6.30
CA GLN A 125 -2.91 -0.92 -5.49
C GLN A 125 -4.21 -1.71 -5.35
N THR A 126 -4.85 -1.94 -6.48
CA THR A 126 -6.12 -2.62 -6.62
C THR A 126 -5.97 -3.71 -7.66
N TYR A 127 -6.63 -4.85 -7.47
CA TYR A 127 -6.71 -5.84 -8.53
C TYR A 127 -7.59 -5.31 -9.67
N GLY A 128 -7.03 -5.28 -10.87
CA GLY A 128 -7.72 -4.88 -12.10
C GLY A 128 -7.08 -5.57 -13.30
N ASP A 129 -7.86 -5.77 -14.36
CA ASP A 129 -7.45 -6.48 -15.58
C ASP A 129 -7.18 -5.51 -16.75
N ARG A 130 -6.83 -4.26 -16.44
CA ARG A 130 -6.51 -3.25 -17.43
C ARG A 130 -5.04 -3.37 -17.82
N ALA A 131 -4.72 -2.95 -19.04
CA ALA A 131 -3.35 -2.79 -19.46
C ALA A 131 -2.73 -1.61 -18.69
N GLU A 132 -1.57 -1.83 -18.09
CA GLU A 132 -0.88 -0.84 -17.27
C GLU A 132 0.53 -0.65 -17.80
N CYS A 133 1.02 0.58 -17.76
CA CYS A 133 2.41 0.91 -18.05
C CYS A 133 3.19 0.84 -16.74
N THR A 134 4.26 0.06 -16.73
CA THR A 134 5.14 -0.11 -15.57
C THR A 134 6.58 0.01 -15.99
N MET A 135 7.34 0.86 -15.29
CA MET A 135 8.78 0.94 -15.36
C MET A 135 9.37 0.37 -14.08
N VAL A 136 10.38 -0.47 -14.21
CA VAL A 136 11.18 -1.00 -13.09
C VAL A 136 12.63 -0.60 -13.34
N THR A 137 13.29 -0.01 -12.35
CA THR A 137 14.71 0.34 -12.45
C THR A 137 15.45 0.09 -11.15
N THR A 138 16.72 -0.32 -11.24
CA THR A 138 17.66 -0.41 -10.13
C THR A 138 18.66 0.75 -10.09
N GLU A 139 18.43 1.79 -10.91
CA GLU A 139 19.23 3.02 -10.89
C GLU A 139 19.03 3.78 -9.57
N GLN A 140 20.13 4.00 -8.85
CA GLN A 140 20.11 4.66 -7.55
C GLN A 140 19.63 6.12 -7.65
N SER A 141 19.98 6.82 -8.72
CA SER A 141 19.52 8.20 -8.96
C SER A 141 17.99 8.28 -9.06
N ALA A 142 17.37 7.36 -9.79
CA ALA A 142 15.92 7.28 -9.92
C ALA A 142 15.26 7.01 -8.55
N PHE A 143 15.85 6.14 -7.73
CA PHE A 143 15.38 5.92 -6.37
C PHE A 143 15.44 7.19 -5.52
N LEU A 144 16.60 7.85 -5.48
CA LEU A 144 16.82 9.03 -4.64
C LEU A 144 15.92 10.21 -5.03
N ASP A 145 15.73 10.45 -6.33
CA ASP A 145 14.88 11.53 -6.82
C ASP A 145 13.41 11.31 -6.44
N ILE A 146 12.92 10.09 -6.63
CA ILE A 146 11.53 9.75 -6.30
C ILE A 146 11.32 9.70 -4.79
N TYR A 147 12.26 9.14 -4.03
CA TYR A 147 12.22 9.14 -2.57
C TYR A 147 12.24 10.56 -2.01
N THR A 148 13.10 11.44 -2.53
CA THR A 148 13.14 12.86 -2.13
C THR A 148 11.81 13.55 -2.41
N GLY A 149 11.18 13.26 -3.55
CA GLY A 149 9.83 13.73 -3.87
C GLY A 149 8.77 13.23 -2.88
N LEU A 150 8.82 11.94 -2.54
CA LEU A 150 7.90 11.31 -1.59
C LEU A 150 8.08 11.86 -0.17
N ASP A 151 9.32 12.01 0.30
CA ASP A 151 9.66 12.59 1.60
C ASP A 151 9.15 14.03 1.73
N ARG A 152 9.24 14.84 0.67
CA ARG A 152 8.66 16.19 0.64
C ARG A 152 7.14 16.17 0.77
N ILE A 153 6.45 15.19 0.16
CA ILE A 153 5.00 15.02 0.31
C ILE A 153 4.68 14.67 1.76
N ILE A 154 5.41 13.71 2.33
CA ILE A 154 5.23 13.26 3.71
C ILE A 154 5.39 14.43 4.68
N LYS A 155 6.51 15.14 4.61
CA LYS A 155 6.86 16.21 5.56
C LYS A 155 5.96 17.45 5.47
N ASN A 156 5.56 17.83 4.26
CA ASN A 156 4.97 19.17 4.03
C ASN A 156 3.49 19.15 3.63
N LYS A 157 2.97 18.01 3.16
CA LYS A 157 1.65 17.96 2.48
C LYS A 157 0.80 16.77 2.90
N SER A 158 1.16 16.09 3.98
CA SER A 158 0.46 14.90 4.42
C SER A 158 -0.01 14.97 5.86
N VAL A 159 -1.02 14.16 6.17
CA VAL A 159 -1.50 13.91 7.51
C VAL A 159 -1.21 12.45 7.83
N GLU A 160 -0.40 12.21 8.86
CA GLU A 160 -0.19 10.86 9.38
C GLU A 160 -1.44 10.39 10.12
N ILE A 161 -1.85 9.15 9.86
CA ILE A 161 -3.08 8.60 10.42
C ILE A 161 -2.85 7.92 11.78
N ASN A 162 -1.60 7.61 12.14
CA ASN A 162 -1.26 6.88 13.36
C ASN A 162 -1.89 7.51 14.61
N GLY A 163 -2.72 6.75 15.34
CA GLY A 163 -3.40 7.19 16.57
C GLY A 163 -4.51 8.25 16.41
N VAL A 164 -4.83 8.71 15.19
CA VAL A 164 -5.96 9.63 14.96
C VAL A 164 -7.30 8.92 15.12
N PHE A 165 -7.36 7.62 14.76
CA PHE A 165 -8.61 6.85 14.78
C PHE A 165 -8.89 6.10 16.07
N GLU A 166 -7.90 5.83 16.92
CA GLU A 166 -8.17 5.38 18.30
C GLU A 166 -9.03 6.43 19.02
N ARG A 167 -8.65 7.71 18.89
CA ARG A 167 -9.40 8.84 19.46
C ARG A 167 -10.80 9.01 18.86
N LYS A 168 -10.99 8.75 17.56
CA LYS A 168 -12.31 8.84 16.91
C LYS A 168 -13.20 7.64 17.26
N ALA A 169 -12.66 6.42 17.29
CA ALA A 169 -13.37 5.23 17.72
C ALA A 169 -13.74 5.27 19.22
N GLU A 170 -12.88 5.84 20.07
CA GLU A 170 -13.21 6.14 21.48
C GLU A 170 -14.30 7.21 21.60
N ARG A 171 -14.26 8.25 20.77
CA ARG A 171 -15.30 9.29 20.74
C ARG A 171 -16.64 8.72 20.27
N ASP A 172 -16.66 7.91 19.22
CA ASP A 172 -17.88 7.26 18.72
C ASP A 172 -18.42 6.26 19.75
N ARG A 173 -17.55 5.49 20.43
CA ARG A 173 -17.95 4.66 21.59
C ARG A 173 -18.53 5.47 22.74
N LYS A 174 -17.91 6.60 23.12
CA LYS A 174 -18.44 7.50 24.16
C LYS A 174 -19.79 8.10 23.75
N THR A 175 -19.98 8.41 22.47
CA THR A 175 -21.24 8.94 21.94
C THR A 175 -22.33 7.86 21.93
N CYS A 176 -22.00 6.60 21.60
CA CYS A 176 -22.93 5.46 21.74
C CYS A 176 -23.27 5.18 23.21
N LEU A 177 -22.33 5.28 24.14
CA LEU A 177 -22.58 5.11 25.59
C LEU A 177 -23.44 6.24 26.17
N GLN A 178 -23.36 7.45 25.62
CA GLN A 178 -24.21 8.59 26.00
C GLN A 178 -25.62 8.54 25.39
N ASN A 179 -25.81 7.77 24.32
CA ASN A 179 -27.10 7.55 23.66
C ASN A 179 -27.75 6.21 24.04
N VAL A 180 -27.24 5.52 25.07
CA VAL A 180 -28.02 4.45 25.72
C VAL A 180 -29.05 5.16 26.59
N ASP A 181 -30.19 5.48 25.99
CA ASP A 181 -31.39 5.85 26.73
C ASP A 181 -31.64 4.74 27.74
N THR A 182 -31.49 5.05 29.03
CA THR A 182 -31.65 4.09 30.13
C THR A 182 -33.11 3.79 30.44
N ASP A 183 -34.04 4.09 29.55
CA ASP A 183 -35.45 3.78 29.77
C ASP A 183 -36.20 3.60 28.44
N THR A 184 -37.02 2.54 28.37
CA THR A 184 -37.88 2.11 27.24
C THR A 184 -37.13 1.46 26.05
N ASP A 185 -37.47 0.29 25.50
CA ASP A 185 -38.73 -0.45 25.42
C ASP A 185 -38.37 -1.92 25.11
N TRP A 186 -38.20 -2.76 26.15
CA TRP A 186 -38.08 -4.22 25.97
C TRP A 186 -39.48 -4.82 25.91
N ARG A 187 -40.06 -4.92 24.71
CA ARG A 187 -41.23 -5.78 24.48
C ARG A 187 -40.78 -7.11 23.89
N PRO A 188 -41.12 -8.25 24.52
CA PRO A 188 -40.83 -9.57 23.98
C PRO A 188 -41.76 -9.80 22.77
N PHE A 189 -41.17 -10.11 21.62
CA PHE A 189 -41.93 -10.47 20.43
C PHE A 189 -42.72 -11.77 20.66
N GLY A 190 -44.03 -11.68 20.46
CA GLY A 190 -44.96 -12.80 20.32
C GLY A 190 -46.27 -12.32 19.70
N TYR A 191 -46.46 -12.63 18.43
CA TYR A 191 -47.60 -13.35 17.81
C TYR A 191 -47.17 -13.74 16.38
#